data_AF-A0A7J7I176-F1
#
_entry.id   AF-A0A7J7I176-F1
#
_cell.length_a   1.000
_cell.length_b   1.000
_cell.length_c   1.000
_cell.angle_alpha   90.00
_cell.angle_beta   90.00
_cell.angle_gamma   90.00
#
_symmetry.space_group_name_H-M   'P 1'
#
loop_
_entity.id
_entity.type
_entity.pdbx_description
1 polymer ?
#
loop_
_entity_poly.entity_id
_entity_poly.type
_entity_poly.pdbx_seq_one_letter_code
_entity_poly.pdbx_strand_id
1 'polypeptide(L)'
;MAFLASFSPSGLIFEQLFLIYALPNLFVSSLTLVLPFFPTGTSERMEEEGDVATAFTLARTFSNIPISRGGPTSWSFLISMHCRLERFYFGDNVLPCFESGISMLKNRLQELPDLDNIRFLLMTKTIR
;
A
#
# COMPACT_ATOMS: atom_id res chain seq x y z
N MET A 1 -10.46 -8.26 11.71
CA MET A 1 -11.05 -8.52 10.37
C MET A 1 -10.09 -8.00 9.32
N ALA A 2 -9.82 -8.76 8.27
CA ALA A 2 -8.98 -8.31 7.16
C ALA A 2 -9.85 -7.95 5.95
N PHE A 3 -9.56 -6.81 5.30
CA PHE A 3 -10.24 -6.37 4.07
C PHE A 3 -9.19 -6.15 2.98
N LEU A 4 -9.31 -6.90 1.88
CA LEU A 4 -8.45 -6.76 0.72
C LEU A 4 -9.03 -5.67 -0.20
N ALA A 5 -8.37 -4.51 -0.24
CA ALA A 5 -8.74 -3.41 -1.11
C ALA A 5 -7.94 -3.45 -2.42
N SER A 6 -8.55 -3.01 -3.52
CA SER A 6 -7.89 -2.83 -4.81
C SER A 6 -8.37 -1.53 -5.45
N PHE A 7 -7.51 -0.51 -5.42
CA PHE A 7 -7.80 0.79 -6.02
C PHE A 7 -7.30 0.92 -7.47
N SER A 8 -7.07 -0.21 -8.17
CA SER A 8 -6.58 -0.19 -9.55
C SER A 8 -7.60 0.43 -10.52
N PRO A 9 -8.91 0.11 -10.45
CA PRO A 9 -9.91 0.79 -11.25
C PRO A 9 -10.42 2.04 -10.52
N SER A 10 -10.30 3.21 -11.14
CA SER A 10 -10.73 4.48 -10.55
C SER A 10 -12.21 4.50 -10.16
N GLY A 11 -13.07 3.80 -10.91
CA GLY A 11 -14.50 3.70 -10.62
C GLY A 11 -14.87 2.97 -9.32
N LEU A 12 -13.98 2.13 -8.77
CA LEU A 12 -14.24 1.37 -7.54
C LEU A 12 -13.63 2.01 -6.29
N ILE A 13 -12.88 3.10 -6.44
CA ILE A 13 -12.17 3.73 -5.32
C ILE A 13 -13.13 4.21 -4.25
N PHE A 14 -14.18 4.93 -4.66
CA PHE A 14 -15.17 5.47 -3.73
C PHE A 14 -15.99 4.37 -3.05
N GLU A 15 -16.42 3.35 -3.78
CA GLU A 15 -17.15 2.22 -3.21
C GLU A 15 -16.35 1.51 -2.12
N GLN A 16 -15.07 1.23 -2.40
CA GLN A 16 -14.19 0.61 -1.42
C GLN A 16 -13.92 1.55 -0.24
N LEU A 17 -13.69 2.84 -0.48
CA LEU A 17 -13.59 3.83 0.59
C LEU A 17 -14.82 3.84 1.48
N PHE A 18 -16.04 3.85 0.92
CA PHE A 18 -17.27 3.82 1.70
C PHE A 18 -17.36 2.58 2.59
N LEU A 19 -17.02 1.39 2.06
CA LEU A 19 -16.97 0.16 2.85
C LEU A 19 -15.95 0.28 3.99
N ILE A 20 -14.76 0.78 3.70
CA ILE A 20 -13.69 0.94 4.69
C ILE A 20 -14.10 1.92 5.80
N TYR A 21 -14.83 2.98 5.50
CA TYR A 21 -15.36 3.92 6.50
C TYR A 21 -16.54 3.34 7.29
N ALA A 22 -17.36 2.48 6.69
CA ALA A 22 -18.49 1.86 7.35
C ALA A 22 -18.06 0.71 8.28
N LEU A 23 -17.08 -0.10 7.88
CA LEU A 23 -16.65 -1.31 8.58
C LEU A 23 -16.32 -1.06 10.07
N PRO A 24 -15.51 -0.06 10.47
CA PRO A 24 -15.22 0.22 11.87
C PRO A 24 -16.47 0.44 12.73
N ASN A 25 -17.53 1.01 12.14
CA ASN A 25 -18.80 1.28 12.83
C ASN A 25 -19.65 0.02 13.02
N LEU A 26 -19.33 -1.09 12.35
CA LEU A 26 -20.01 -2.38 12.48
C LEU A 26 -19.46 -3.24 13.63
N PHE A 27 -18.93 -2.59 14.67
CA PHE A 27 -18.44 -3.22 15.91
C PHE A 27 -17.30 -4.24 15.74
N VAL A 28 -16.51 -4.13 14.68
CA VAL A 28 -15.28 -4.92 14.54
C VAL A 28 -14.28 -4.54 15.64
N SER A 29 -13.64 -5.56 16.23
CA SER A 29 -12.61 -5.38 17.25
C SER A 29 -11.34 -4.75 16.68
N SER A 30 -10.89 -5.22 15.52
CA SER A 30 -9.79 -4.64 14.77
C SER A 30 -10.07 -4.74 13.27
N LEU A 31 -9.70 -3.72 12.52
CA LEU A 31 -9.74 -3.73 11.07
C LEU A 31 -8.31 -3.69 10.53
N THR A 32 -8.00 -4.63 9.64
CA THR A 32 -6.74 -4.71 8.91
C THR A 32 -7.03 -4.49 7.44
N LEU A 33 -6.62 -3.34 6.91
CA LEU A 33 -6.69 -3.13 5.47
C LEU A 33 -5.46 -3.75 4.80
N VAL A 34 -5.67 -4.53 3.75
CA VAL A 34 -4.60 -5.07 2.90
C VAL A 34 -4.69 -4.40 1.55
N LEU A 35 -3.66 -3.63 1.19
CA LEU A 35 -3.59 -2.96 -0.10
C LEU A 35 -2.38 -3.46 -0.91
N PRO A 36 -2.60 -4.23 -1.99
CA PRO A 36 -1.52 -4.76 -2.84
C PRO A 36 -0.86 -3.72 -3.76
N PHE A 37 -1.57 -2.64 -4.07
CA PHE A 37 -1.09 -1.62 -4.99
C PHE A 37 -1.63 -0.26 -4.57
N PHE A 38 -0.71 0.71 -4.42
CA PHE A 38 -1.06 2.07 -4.08
C PHE A 38 -1.16 2.90 -5.38
N PRO A 39 -2.37 3.27 -5.82
CA PRO A 39 -2.60 3.77 -7.18
C PRO A 39 -1.97 5.13 -7.45
N THR A 40 -1.80 5.94 -6.41
CA THR A 40 -1.25 7.30 -6.49
C THR A 40 0.22 7.37 -6.10
N GLY A 41 0.91 6.24 -5.92
CA GLY A 41 2.28 6.22 -5.42
C GLY A 41 3.30 6.89 -6.34
N THR A 42 2.98 7.05 -7.63
CA THR A 42 3.83 7.78 -8.58
C THR A 42 3.72 9.30 -8.46
N SER A 43 2.70 9.82 -7.77
CA SER A 43 2.43 11.26 -7.57
C SER A 43 2.67 11.66 -6.11
N GLU A 44 3.85 11.29 -5.62
CA GLU A 44 4.33 11.54 -4.24
C GLU A 44 4.87 12.96 -4.02
N ARG A 45 5.32 13.64 -5.09
CA ARG A 45 5.91 14.98 -5.08
C ARG A 45 5.10 15.93 -5.93
N MET A 46 5.08 17.21 -5.53
CA MET A 46 4.71 18.30 -6.41
C MET A 46 5.95 18.66 -7.23
N GLU A 47 5.89 18.49 -8.54
CA GLU A 47 6.99 18.84 -9.43
C GLU A 47 6.86 20.29 -9.92
N GLU A 48 5.63 20.72 -10.19
CA GLU A 48 5.30 22.08 -10.59
C GLU A 48 4.31 22.75 -9.63
N GLU A 49 4.30 24.09 -9.63
CA GLU A 49 3.36 24.88 -8.85
C GLU A 49 1.94 24.70 -9.42
N GLY A 50 1.05 24.13 -8.62
CA GLY A 50 -0.31 23.74 -9.03
C GLY A 50 -0.56 22.24 -9.06
N ASP A 51 0.50 21.42 -8.98
CA ASP A 51 0.36 19.98 -8.85
C ASP A 51 -0.20 19.58 -7.49
N VAL A 52 -0.98 18.50 -7.48
CA VAL A 52 -1.47 17.90 -6.24
C VAL A 52 -0.69 16.62 -5.98
N ALA A 53 -0.01 16.56 -4.83
CA ALA A 53 0.58 15.33 -4.31
C ALA A 53 -0.54 14.34 -3.90
N THR A 54 -1.12 13.66 -4.88
CA THR A 54 -2.29 12.79 -4.69
C THR A 54 -2.00 11.62 -3.76
N ALA A 55 -0.76 11.13 -3.70
CA ALA A 55 -0.31 10.14 -2.72
C ALA A 55 -0.54 10.62 -1.29
N PHE A 56 -0.15 11.87 -1.00
CA PHE A 56 -0.29 12.48 0.31
C PHE A 56 -1.77 12.70 0.66
N THR A 57 -2.56 13.20 -0.29
CA THR A 57 -4.00 13.38 -0.11
C THR A 57 -4.69 12.07 0.23
N LEU A 58 -4.39 10.99 -0.51
CA LEU A 58 -4.98 9.68 -0.27
C LEU A 58 -4.56 9.08 1.09
N ALA A 59 -3.28 9.19 1.46
CA ALA A 59 -2.78 8.76 2.76
C ALA A 59 -3.46 9.51 3.93
N ARG A 60 -3.75 10.80 3.74
CA ARG A 60 -4.45 11.62 4.73
C ARG A 60 -5.93 11.25 4.85
N THR A 61 -6.61 10.95 3.73
CA THR A 61 -7.96 10.37 3.75
C THR A 61 -7.96 9.07 4.54
N PHE A 62 -7.00 8.18 4.30
CA PHE A 62 -6.88 6.93 5.04
C PHE A 62 -6.62 7.12 6.53
N SER A 63 -5.88 8.16 6.90
CA SER A 63 -5.62 8.51 8.30
C SER A 63 -6.86 9.02 9.06
N ASN A 64 -7.89 9.47 8.34
CA ASN A 64 -9.15 9.96 8.91
C ASN A 64 -10.23 8.87 9.06
N ILE A 65 -9.90 7.62 8.77
CA ILE A 65 -10.86 6.52 8.91
C ILE A 65 -11.17 6.30 10.39
N PRO A 66 -12.45 6.07 10.76
CA PRO A 66 -12.82 5.85 12.13
C PRO A 66 -12.05 4.70 12.78
N ILE A 67 -11.71 4.88 14.05
CA ILE A 67 -11.02 3.89 14.85
C ILE A 67 -12.01 2.78 15.23
N SER A 68 -11.58 1.53 15.10
CA SER A 68 -12.37 0.36 15.52
C SER A 68 -12.48 0.26 17.05
N ARG A 69 -13.41 -0.55 17.58
CA ARG A 69 -13.65 -0.66 19.04
C ARG A 69 -12.44 -1.11 19.85
N GLY A 70 -11.54 -1.90 19.25
CA GLY A 70 -10.36 -2.46 19.94
C GLY A 70 -9.10 -1.61 19.78
N GLY A 71 -9.20 -0.38 19.30
CA GLY A 71 -8.07 0.53 19.14
C GLY A 71 -7.71 0.82 17.68
N PRO A 72 -6.52 1.42 17.43
CA PRO A 72 -6.14 1.96 16.13
C PRO A 72 -6.25 0.92 15.02
N THR A 73 -6.86 1.33 13.91
CA THR A 73 -7.04 0.50 12.72
C THR A 73 -5.66 0.20 12.13
N SER A 74 -5.25 -1.06 12.14
CA SER A 74 -3.96 -1.47 11.59
C SER A 74 -4.04 -1.50 10.07
N TRP A 75 -3.12 -0.87 9.33
CA TRP A 75 -3.15 -0.91 7.87
C TRP A 75 -1.92 -1.65 7.36
N SER A 76 -2.11 -2.85 6.84
CA SER A 76 -1.01 -3.56 6.17
C SER A 76 -1.00 -3.23 4.69
N PHE A 77 -0.05 -2.41 4.29
CA PHE A 77 0.22 -2.14 2.89
C PHE A 77 1.19 -3.19 2.33
N LEU A 78 0.76 -4.00 1.37
CA LEU A 78 1.67 -4.83 0.58
C LEU A 78 2.20 -3.96 -0.54
N ILE A 79 3.21 -3.13 -0.27
CA ILE A 79 3.76 -2.20 -1.28
C ILE A 79 4.95 -2.83 -1.99
N SER A 80 4.81 -2.91 -3.31
CA SER A 80 5.93 -2.99 -4.25
C SER A 80 6.77 -1.71 -4.17
N MET A 81 7.96 -1.85 -3.59
CA MET A 81 9.23 -1.11 -3.72
C MET A 81 9.35 0.38 -4.11
N HIS A 82 8.29 1.14 -4.41
CA HIS A 82 8.44 2.43 -5.07
C HIS A 82 8.48 3.69 -4.21
N CYS A 83 8.04 3.69 -2.94
CA CYS A 83 8.51 4.75 -2.04
C CYS A 83 8.35 4.45 -0.54
N ARG A 84 9.45 4.05 0.12
CA ARG A 84 9.54 3.96 1.59
C ARG A 84 9.23 5.29 2.30
N LEU A 85 9.21 6.41 1.58
CA LEU A 85 8.88 7.75 2.10
C LEU A 85 7.38 7.94 2.34
N GLU A 86 6.51 7.21 1.63
CA GLU A 86 5.04 7.29 1.81
C GLU A 86 4.60 6.89 3.21
N ARG A 87 5.44 6.12 3.93
CA ARG A 87 5.22 5.77 5.34
C ARG A 87 5.00 7.00 6.22
N PHE A 88 5.64 8.12 5.90
CA PHE A 88 5.55 9.35 6.67
C PHE A 88 4.29 10.18 6.35
N TYR A 89 3.49 9.78 5.37
CA TYR A 89 2.24 10.48 5.03
C TYR A 89 1.05 10.03 5.88
N PHE A 90 1.18 8.89 6.57
CA PHE A 90 0.14 8.36 7.45
C PHE A 90 0.21 9.03 8.83
N GLY A 91 -0.96 9.37 9.37
CA GLY A 91 -1.09 9.89 10.74
C GLY A 91 -1.06 8.78 11.79
N ASP A 92 -0.97 9.18 13.06
CA ASP A 92 -0.73 8.30 14.22
C ASP A 92 -1.80 7.22 14.44
N ASN A 93 -2.99 7.39 13.87
CA ASN A 93 -4.10 6.44 14.00
C ASN A 93 -3.98 5.22 13.08
N VAL A 94 -3.00 5.23 12.18
CA VAL A 94 -2.77 4.19 11.19
C VAL A 94 -1.38 3.62 11.40
N LEU A 95 -1.28 2.30 11.52
CA LEU A 95 -0.01 1.60 11.56
C LEU A 95 0.30 1.04 10.16
N PRO A 96 1.11 1.72 9.33
CA PRO A 96 1.44 1.21 8.00
C PRO A 96 2.53 0.12 8.11
N CYS A 97 2.15 -1.12 7.78
CA CYS A 97 3.11 -2.21 7.59
C CYS A 97 3.46 -2.32 6.11
N PHE A 98 4.74 -2.44 5.76
CA PHE A 98 5.21 -2.56 4.37
C PHE A 98 5.88 -3.91 4.17
N GLU A 99 5.36 -4.68 3.23
CA GLU A 99 5.88 -6.01 2.89
C GLU A 99 6.40 -6.05 1.45
N SER A 100 7.58 -6.64 1.25
CA SER A 100 8.24 -6.70 -0.06
C SER A 100 7.93 -7.98 -0.82
N GLY A 101 7.37 -7.85 -2.02
CA GLY A 101 7.15 -8.98 -2.94
C GLY A 101 8.43 -9.57 -3.56
N ILE A 102 9.60 -8.96 -3.34
CA ILE A 102 10.87 -9.40 -3.95
C ILE A 102 11.22 -10.83 -3.54
N SER A 103 10.95 -11.23 -2.30
CA SER A 103 11.21 -12.60 -1.85
C SER A 103 10.39 -13.62 -2.63
N MET A 104 9.12 -13.31 -2.91
CA MET A 104 8.26 -14.17 -3.73
C MET A 104 8.76 -14.22 -5.18
N LEU A 105 9.17 -13.07 -5.72
CA LEU A 105 9.75 -13.00 -7.06
C LEU A 105 11.05 -13.82 -7.16
N LYS A 106 11.93 -13.71 -6.16
CA LYS A 106 13.18 -14.50 -6.07
C LYS A 106 12.91 -15.99 -6.04
N ASN A 107 11.92 -16.44 -5.26
CA ASN A 107 11.54 -17.84 -5.20
C ASN A 107 11.03 -18.34 -6.56
N ARG A 108 10.18 -17.56 -7.25
CA ARG A 108 9.69 -17.90 -8.60
C ARG A 108 10.80 -17.90 -9.65
N LEU A 109 11.75 -16.98 -9.56
CA LEU A 109 12.91 -16.94 -10.44
C LEU A 109 13.80 -18.18 -10.28
N GLN A 110 13.95 -18.68 -9.04
CA GLN A 110 14.70 -19.91 -8.76
C GLN A 110 14.06 -21.17 -9.36
N GLU A 111 12.74 -21.16 -9.59
CA GLU A 111 11.99 -22.25 -10.21
C GLU A 111 12.09 -22.26 -11.75
N LEU A 112 12.61 -21.19 -12.37
CA LEU A 112 12.68 -21.08 -13.83
C LEU A 112 13.90 -21.82 -14.41
N PRO A 113 13.73 -22.50 -15.56
CA PRO A 113 14.81 -23.26 -16.20
C PRO A 113 15.96 -22.39 -16.72
N ASP A 114 15.70 -21.11 -17.02
CA ASP A 114 16.69 -20.14 -17.54
C ASP A 114 17.41 -19.32 -16.45
N LEU A 115 17.56 -19.88 -15.25
CA LEU A 115 18.13 -19.21 -14.09
C LEU A 115 19.49 -18.54 -14.38
N ASP A 116 20.32 -19.18 -15.19
CA ASP A 116 21.67 -18.70 -15.48
C ASP A 116 21.71 -17.47 -16.40
N ASN A 117 20.70 -17.27 -17.25
CA ASN A 117 20.57 -16.05 -18.07
C ASN A 117 20.06 -14.84 -17.27
N ILE A 118 19.27 -15.07 -16.22
CA ILE A 118 18.60 -13.99 -15.46
C ILE A 118 19.45 -13.51 -14.28
N ARG A 119 20.40 -14.32 -13.79
CA ARG A 119 21.33 -13.96 -12.70
C ARG A 119 22.11 -12.67 -12.97
N PHE A 120 22.50 -12.41 -14.21
CA PHE A 120 23.24 -11.21 -14.61
C PHE A 120 22.40 -9.92 -14.47
N LEU A 121 21.09 -10.00 -14.70
CA LEU A 121 20.17 -8.86 -14.61
C LEU A 121 19.82 -8.49 -13.15
N LEU A 122 19.79 -9.48 -12.26
CA LEU A 122 19.51 -9.26 -10.83
C LEU A 122 20.71 -8.70 -10.06
N MET A 123 21.94 -9.09 -10.44
CA MET A 123 23.17 -8.59 -9.81
C MET A 123 23.51 -7.16 -10.24
N THR A 124 23.08 -6.72 -11.43
CA THR A 124 23.37 -5.37 -11.94
C THR A 124 22.39 -4.30 -11.45
N LYS A 125 21.20 -4.70 -10.96
CA LYS A 125 20.18 -3.79 -10.37
C LYS A 125 19.95 -3.96 -8.86
N THR A 126 20.83 -4.70 -8.17
CA THR A 126 20.82 -4.70 -6.70
C THR A 126 21.44 -3.39 -6.20
N ILE A 127 20.53 -2.45 -5.93
CA ILE A 127 20.61 -1.30 -5.03
C ILE A 127 21.68 -1.49 -3.95
N ARG A 128 22.70 -0.62 -3.93
CA ARG A 128 23.37 -0.22 -2.68
C ARG A 128 22.40 0.61 -1.86
#